data_AF-A0A9W8ZWX8-F1
#
_entry.id   AF-A0A9W8ZWX8-F1
#
_cell.length_a   1.000
_cell.length_b   1.000
_cell.length_c   1.000
_cell.angle_alpha   90.00
_cell.angle_beta   90.00
_cell.angle_gamma   90.00
#
_symmetry.space_group_name_H-M   'P 1'
#
loop_
_entity.id
_entity.type
_entity.pdbx_description
1 polymer ?
#
loop_
_entity_poly.entity_id
_entity_poly.type
_entity_poly.pdbx_seq_one_letter_code
_entity_poly.pdbx_strand_id
1 'polypeptide(L)'
;MRLKGQRAERSRKDPTPEIHSLLTQTPKDVPIDFFDPNYFNNFLSVKERAHYAHNGVALPLEEHCINTRIDLWKNLPEDKFMQVYGNAVLAQYKIPTQEELDQLDEYELNESDSDEA
;
A
#
# COMPACT_ATOMS: atom_id res chain seq x y z
N MET A 1 -20.23 -16.82 -61.66
CA MET A 1 -19.65 -15.59 -61.06
C MET A 1 -19.65 -15.74 -59.54
N ARG A 2 -18.50 -15.67 -58.86
CA ARG A 2 -18.41 -15.71 -57.38
C ARG A 2 -17.81 -14.40 -56.89
N LEU A 3 -18.57 -13.64 -56.09
CA LEU A 3 -18.14 -12.39 -55.46
C LEU A 3 -17.14 -12.72 -54.34
N LYS A 4 -15.92 -12.16 -54.43
CA LYS A 4 -14.92 -12.25 -53.36
C LYS A 4 -15.35 -11.35 -52.20
N GLY A 5 -15.66 -11.93 -51.06
CA GLY A 5 -15.92 -11.18 -49.82
C GLY A 5 -14.65 -10.47 -49.38
N GLN A 6 -14.69 -9.14 -49.32
CA GLN A 6 -13.64 -8.35 -48.68
C GLN A 6 -13.72 -8.58 -47.17
N ARG A 7 -12.68 -9.21 -46.59
CA ARG A 7 -12.50 -9.26 -45.14
C ARG A 7 -12.20 -7.84 -44.67
N ALA A 8 -13.02 -7.29 -43.78
CA ALA A 8 -12.72 -6.05 -43.09
C ALA A 8 -11.43 -6.23 -42.27
N GLU A 9 -10.40 -5.44 -42.57
CA GLU A 9 -9.20 -5.37 -41.76
C GLU A 9 -9.54 -4.86 -40.36
N ARG A 10 -9.11 -5.58 -39.32
CA ARG A 10 -9.23 -5.10 -37.95
C ARG A 10 -8.17 -4.01 -37.75
N SER A 11 -8.63 -2.80 -37.45
CA SER A 11 -7.74 -1.70 -37.06
C SER A 11 -6.99 -2.10 -35.79
N ARG A 12 -5.66 -2.19 -35.89
CA ARG A 12 -4.80 -2.29 -34.72
C ARG A 12 -4.77 -0.90 -34.08
N LYS A 13 -5.24 -0.79 -32.85
CA LYS A 13 -4.98 0.38 -32.03
C LYS A 13 -3.73 0.07 -31.21
N ASP A 14 -2.71 0.90 -31.35
CA ASP A 14 -1.58 0.83 -30.44
C ASP A 14 -2.09 1.12 -29.01
N PRO A 15 -1.60 0.38 -28.00
CA PRO A 15 -1.95 0.69 -26.63
C PRO A 15 -1.51 2.12 -26.32
N THR A 16 -2.39 2.89 -25.69
CA THR A 16 -2.04 4.22 -25.21
C THR A 16 -0.85 4.07 -24.27
N PRO A 17 0.24 4.86 -24.43
CA PRO A 17 1.37 4.78 -23.53
C PRO A 17 0.88 5.00 -22.10
N GLU A 18 1.38 4.17 -21.17
CA GLU A 18 1.05 4.31 -19.76
C GLU A 18 1.50 5.69 -19.28
N ILE A 19 0.57 6.43 -18.66
CA ILE A 19 0.89 7.72 -18.05
C ILE A 19 1.60 7.42 -16.74
N HIS A 20 2.92 7.56 -16.71
CA HIS A 20 3.69 7.42 -15.49
C HIS A 20 3.44 8.61 -14.55
N SER A 21 3.30 8.32 -13.26
CA SER A 21 3.25 9.35 -12.21
C SER A 21 4.56 10.13 -12.18
N LEU A 22 4.48 11.45 -12.01
CA LEU A 22 5.65 12.31 -11.75
C LEU A 22 6.17 12.16 -10.31
N LEU A 23 5.36 11.57 -9.41
CA LEU A 23 5.75 11.27 -8.04
C LEU A 23 6.53 9.96 -8.03
N THR A 24 7.82 10.06 -7.74
CA THR A 24 8.74 8.91 -7.66
C THR A 24 8.96 8.41 -6.24
N GLN A 25 8.47 9.14 -5.23
CA GLN A 25 8.67 8.82 -3.82
C GLN A 25 7.35 8.47 -3.15
N THR A 26 7.40 7.49 -2.26
CA THR A 26 6.31 7.18 -1.34
C THR A 26 6.16 8.30 -0.31
N PRO A 27 4.93 8.64 0.09
CA PRO A 27 4.69 9.70 1.06
C PRO A 27 5.19 9.28 2.44
N LYS A 28 5.87 10.20 3.13
CA LYS A 28 6.37 9.99 4.49
C LYS A 28 5.33 10.44 5.51
N ASP A 29 5.39 9.86 6.71
CA ASP A 29 4.56 10.25 7.87
C ASP A 29 3.05 10.19 7.61
N VAL A 30 2.63 9.25 6.74
CA VAL A 30 1.21 8.94 6.52
C VAL A 30 0.76 7.76 7.37
N PRO A 31 -0.50 7.74 7.83
CA PRO A 31 -1.12 6.57 8.43
C PRO A 31 -1.04 5.34 7.53
N ILE A 32 -1.04 4.15 8.12
CA ILE A 32 -0.89 2.90 7.37
C ILE A 32 -2.02 2.67 6.35
N ASP A 33 -3.22 3.17 6.67
CA ASP A 33 -4.43 3.10 5.85
C ASP A 33 -4.45 4.08 4.67
N PHE A 34 -3.36 4.83 4.46
CA PHE A 34 -3.08 5.46 3.18
C PHE A 34 -2.88 4.42 2.06
N PHE A 35 -2.29 3.27 2.40
CA PHE A 35 -2.01 2.21 1.44
C PHE A 35 -3.14 1.20 1.41
N ASP A 36 -3.46 0.71 0.22
CA ASP A 36 -4.29 -0.48 0.10
C ASP A 36 -3.60 -1.68 0.80
N PRO A 37 -4.31 -2.49 1.59
CA PRO A 37 -3.69 -3.61 2.32
C PRO A 37 -2.95 -4.59 1.41
N ASN A 38 -3.46 -4.86 0.21
CA ASN A 38 -2.78 -5.74 -0.73
C ASN A 38 -1.52 -5.09 -1.32
N TYR A 39 -1.52 -3.78 -1.55
CA TYR A 39 -0.30 -3.05 -1.92
C TYR A 39 0.74 -3.10 -0.80
N PHE A 40 0.35 -2.71 0.42
CA PHE A 40 1.22 -2.70 1.59
C PHE A 40 1.86 -4.07 1.85
N ASN A 41 1.05 -5.13 1.79
CA ASN A 41 1.49 -6.46 2.18
C ASN A 41 2.42 -7.13 1.18
N ASN A 42 2.33 -6.80 -0.11
CA ASN A 42 3.00 -7.53 -1.18
C ASN A 42 4.01 -6.71 -1.98
N PHE A 43 3.93 -5.37 -1.95
CA PHE A 43 4.78 -4.51 -2.77
C PHE A 43 5.72 -3.62 -1.96
N LEU A 44 5.38 -3.30 -0.71
CA LEU A 44 6.32 -2.60 0.17
C LEU A 44 7.35 -3.57 0.73
N SER A 45 8.59 -3.10 0.79
CA SER A 45 9.68 -3.80 1.47
C SER A 45 9.43 -3.88 2.98
N VAL A 46 10.11 -4.82 3.66
CA VAL A 46 10.01 -4.95 5.12
C VAL A 46 10.39 -3.64 5.82
N LYS A 47 11.45 -2.95 5.36
CA LYS A 47 11.89 -1.65 5.86
C LYS A 47 10.82 -0.57 5.73
N GLU A 48 10.14 -0.50 4.58
CA GLU A 48 9.04 0.44 4.38
C GLU A 48 7.84 0.11 5.28
N ARG A 49 7.45 -1.16 5.36
CA ARG A 49 6.34 -1.58 6.23
C ARG A 49 6.63 -1.25 7.71
N ALA A 50 7.87 -1.45 8.15
CA ALA A 50 8.32 -1.10 9.49
C ALA A 50 8.21 0.41 9.76
N HIS A 51 8.62 1.23 8.79
CA HIS A 51 8.50 2.68 8.88
C HIS A 51 7.07 3.14 9.11
N TYR A 52 6.10 2.58 8.38
CA TYR A 52 4.68 2.95 8.52
C TYR A 52 3.94 2.30 9.69
N ALA A 53 4.48 1.21 10.27
CA ALA A 53 3.85 0.49 11.38
C ALA A 53 3.58 1.37 12.60
N HIS A 54 4.35 2.46 12.77
CA HIS A 54 4.25 3.38 13.89
C HIS A 54 3.34 4.59 13.62
N ASN A 55 2.83 4.76 12.40
CA ASN A 55 2.08 5.96 12.01
C ASN A 55 0.58 5.88 12.33
N GLY A 56 0.14 4.79 12.94
CA GLY A 56 -1.26 4.59 13.35
C GLY A 56 -2.22 4.38 12.18
N VAL A 57 -3.51 4.47 12.51
CA VAL A 57 -4.63 4.34 11.57
C VAL A 57 -5.50 5.59 11.66
N ALA A 58 -5.86 6.18 10.52
CA ALA A 58 -6.72 7.36 10.46
C ALA A 58 -8.19 7.05 10.15
N LEU A 59 -8.47 6.00 9.37
CA LEU A 59 -9.80 5.65 8.90
C LEU A 59 -10.22 4.28 9.44
N PRO A 60 -11.50 4.11 9.82
CA PRO A 60 -12.06 2.79 10.12
C PRO A 60 -12.26 2.00 8.82
N LEU A 61 -12.74 0.76 8.95
CA LEU A 61 -13.18 -0.04 7.80
C LEU A 61 -14.22 0.71 6.95
N GLU A 62 -14.25 0.43 5.64
CA GLU A 62 -15.10 1.12 4.65
C GLU A 62 -16.59 1.15 5.06
N GLU A 63 -17.09 0.09 5.71
CA GLU A 63 -18.47 0.00 6.22
C GLU A 63 -18.84 1.04 7.30
N HIS A 64 -17.84 1.70 7.88
CA HIS A 64 -18.00 2.78 8.87
C HIS A 64 -17.76 4.18 8.29
N CYS A 65 -17.26 4.27 7.06
CA CYS A 65 -17.01 5.53 6.36
C CYS A 65 -18.26 6.10 5.63
N ILE A 66 -19.41 5.46 5.79
CA ILE A 66 -20.68 5.91 5.22
C ILE A 66 -21.16 7.18 5.96
N ASN A 67 -21.63 8.20 5.23
CA ASN A 67 -21.98 9.53 5.74
C ASN A 67 -22.79 9.56 7.06
N THR A 68 -23.66 8.57 7.30
CA THR A 68 -24.49 8.50 8.52
C THR A 68 -23.76 8.01 9.77
N ARG A 69 -22.51 7.54 9.64
CA ARG A 69 -21.72 6.93 10.72
C ARG A 69 -20.43 7.68 11.06
N ILE A 70 -20.06 8.70 10.28
CA ILE A 70 -18.80 9.44 10.46
C ILE A 70 -18.72 10.09 11.85
N ASP A 71 -19.85 10.60 12.35
CA ASP A 71 -19.92 11.23 13.68
C ASP A 71 -19.60 10.28 14.84
N LEU A 72 -19.66 8.96 14.62
CA LEU A 72 -19.37 7.95 15.64
C LEU A 72 -17.87 7.83 15.96
N TRP A 73 -17.00 8.19 15.01
CA TRP A 73 -15.56 7.93 15.14
C TRP A 73 -14.68 9.16 14.89
N LYS A 74 -15.12 10.15 14.09
CA LYS A 74 -14.28 11.29 13.69
C LYS A 74 -13.73 12.13 14.84
N ASN A 75 -14.42 12.15 15.98
CA ASN A 75 -14.07 12.95 17.16
C ASN A 75 -13.71 12.07 18.37
N LEU A 76 -13.51 10.77 18.17
CA LEU A 76 -13.07 9.90 19.27
C LEU A 76 -11.61 10.22 19.63
N PRO A 77 -11.26 10.14 20.93
CA PRO A 77 -9.87 10.06 21.33
C PRO A 77 -9.19 8.86 20.66
N GLU A 78 -7.92 9.00 20.30
CA GLU A 78 -7.15 7.99 19.55
C GLU A 78 -7.24 6.60 20.19
N ASP A 79 -7.02 6.47 21.49
CA ASP A 79 -7.12 5.18 22.21
C ASP A 79 -8.49 4.51 22.02
N LYS A 80 -9.56 5.31 22.03
CA LYS A 80 -10.94 4.81 21.84
C LYS A 80 -11.20 4.46 20.39
N PHE A 81 -10.69 5.26 19.46
CA PHE A 81 -10.76 4.96 18.05
C PHE A 81 -10.03 3.65 17.73
N MET A 82 -8.81 3.46 18.21
CA MET A 82 -8.02 2.25 18.00
C MET A 82 -8.69 1.02 18.60
N GLN A 83 -9.23 1.14 19.82
CA GLN A 83 -9.94 0.04 20.49
C GLN A 83 -11.19 -0.41 19.73
N VAL A 84 -11.98 0.52 19.19
CA VAL A 84 -13.28 0.22 18.57
C VAL A 84 -13.16 -0.08 17.07
N TYR A 85 -12.27 0.63 16.37
CA TYR A 85 -12.17 0.59 14.91
C TYR A 85 -10.76 0.26 14.41
N GLY A 86 -9.74 0.95 14.94
CA GLY A 86 -8.39 0.91 14.37
C GLY A 86 -7.72 -0.47 14.40
N ASN A 87 -7.95 -1.27 15.45
CA ASN A 87 -7.37 -2.62 15.54
C ASN A 87 -7.86 -3.57 14.44
N ALA A 88 -9.12 -3.42 14.01
CA ALA A 88 -9.66 -4.23 12.90
C ALA A 88 -9.04 -3.82 11.56
N VAL A 89 -8.71 -2.54 11.41
CA VAL A 89 -7.99 -2.03 10.24
C VAL A 89 -6.55 -2.51 10.24
N LEU A 90 -5.83 -2.37 11.37
CA LEU A 90 -4.46 -2.86 11.54
C LEU A 90 -4.31 -4.35 11.22
N ALA A 91 -5.30 -5.18 11.57
CA ALA A 91 -5.27 -6.61 11.30
C ALA A 91 -5.20 -6.98 9.80
N GLN A 92 -5.48 -6.05 8.88
CA GLN A 92 -5.34 -6.27 7.44
C GLN A 92 -3.89 -6.11 6.94
N TYR A 93 -3.02 -5.52 7.76
CA TYR A 93 -1.64 -5.23 7.41
C TYR A 93 -0.67 -6.24 8.04
N LYS A 94 0.27 -6.72 7.24
CA LYS A 94 1.37 -7.59 7.67
C LYS A 94 2.50 -6.73 8.22
N ILE A 95 2.35 -6.32 9.48
CA ILE A 95 3.38 -5.60 10.21
C ILE A 95 4.59 -6.54 10.41
N PRO A 96 5.81 -6.08 10.08
CA PRO A 96 7.01 -6.88 10.28
C PRO A 96 7.19 -7.35 11.72
N THR A 97 7.70 -8.58 11.89
CA THR A 97 8.11 -9.06 13.22
C THR A 97 9.50 -8.55 13.58
N GLN A 98 9.86 -8.60 14.86
CA GLN A 98 11.19 -8.17 15.29
C GLN A 98 12.30 -8.97 14.60
N GLU A 99 12.09 -10.28 14.39
CA GLU A 99 13.07 -11.14 13.71
C GLU A 99 13.28 -10.74 12.24
N GLU A 100 12.23 -10.28 11.55
CA GLU A 100 12.36 -9.78 10.17
C GLU A 100 13.12 -8.45 10.11
N LEU A 101 13.05 -7.65 11.19
CA LEU A 101 13.79 -6.39 11.32
C LEU A 101 15.26 -6.65 11.63
N ASP A 102 15.55 -7.57 12.56
CA ASP A 102 16.91 -7.93 12.96
C ASP A 102 17.71 -8.50 11.76
N GLN A 103 17.08 -9.33 10.92
CA GLN A 103 17.70 -9.83 9.68
C GLN A 103 18.07 -8.70 8.72
N LEU A 104 17.22 -7.68 8.60
CA LEU A 104 17.45 -6.52 7.75
C LEU A 104 18.70 -5.74 8.20
N ASP A 105 18.83 -5.52 9.51
CA ASP A 105 19.98 -4.84 10.09
C ASP A 105 21.29 -5.62 9.87
N GLU A 106 21.25 -6.95 9.98
CA GLU A 106 22.40 -7.80 9.69
C GLU A 106 22.82 -7.75 8.20
N TYR A 107 21.87 -7.71 7.27
CA TYR A 107 22.18 -7.57 5.84
C TYR A 107 22.78 -6.20 5.50
N GLU A 108 22.24 -5.10 6.05
CA GLU A 108 22.79 -3.75 5.82
C GLU A 108 24.21 -3.59 6.37
N LEU A 109 24.51 -4.20 7.52
CA LEU A 109 25.86 -4.20 8.10
C LEU A 109 26.86 -4.98 7.23
N ASN A 110 26.48 -6.16 6.74
CA ASN A 110 27.37 -7.01 5.92
C ASN A 110 27.62 -6.45 4.52
N GLU A 111 26.68 -5.69 3.94
CA GLU A 111 26.86 -5.04 2.63
C GLU A 111 27.83 -3.85 2.73
N SER A 112 27.88 -3.17 3.87
CA SER A 112 28.78 -2.02 4.11
C SER A 112 30.27 -2.40 4.28
N ASP A 113 30.58 -3.67 4.56
CA ASP A 113 31.95 -4.18 4.73
C ASP A 113 32.53 -4.78 3.42
N SER A 114 31.75 -4.84 2.33
CA SER A 114 32.17 -5.48 1.07
C SER A 114 32.75 -4.52 0.01
N ASP A 115 32.83 -3.22 0.30
CA ASP A 115 33.37 -2.19 -0.61
C ASP A 115 34.85 -1.82 -0.35
N GLU A 116 35.58 -2.59 0.46
CA GLU A 116 37.05 -2.58 0.50
C GLU A 116 37.65 -3.99 0.39
N ALA A 117 37.86 -4.46 -0.84
CA ALA A 117 38.81 -5.55 -1.13
C ALA A 117 39.40 -5.45 -2.56
#